data_AF-A0A9P6KYS6-F1
#
_entry.id   AF-A0A9P6KYS6-F1
#
_cell.length_a   1.000
_cell.length_b   1.000
_cell.length_c   1.000
_cell.angle_alpha   90.00
_cell.angle_beta   90.00
_cell.angle_gamma   90.00
#
_symmetry.space_group_name_H-M   'P 1'
#
loop_
_entity.id
_entity.type
_entity.pdbx_description
1 polymer ?
#
loop_
_entity_poly.entity_id
_entity_poly.type
_entity_poly.pdbx_seq_one_letter_code
_entity_poly.pdbx_strand_id
1 'polypeptide(L)'
;EKTRKYDLLANEVGLMYKCKVRIIPYVMTWDGCVTAYHRKHVRSLNLSTSTETYIQSRVLKKTLESISFEHRQGHQEGGLTIRETDEIARRLVVEKTTAEEGMLCSTTN
;
A
#
# COMPACT_ATOMS: atom_id res chain seq x y z
N GLU A 1 2.16 -18.90 19.61
CA GLU A 1 1.42 -17.74 20.14
C GLU A 1 0.14 -17.40 19.36
N LYS A 2 0.17 -17.25 18.03
CA LYS A 2 -1.03 -16.92 17.20
C LYS A 2 -2.16 -17.96 17.27
N THR A 3 -1.84 -19.24 17.20
CA THR A 3 -2.83 -20.35 17.25
C THR A 3 -3.66 -20.30 18.53
N ARG A 4 -3.01 -20.18 19.69
CA ARG A 4 -3.67 -20.06 21.00
C ARG A 4 -4.66 -18.89 21.06
N LYS A 5 -4.34 -17.74 20.46
CA LYS A 5 -5.25 -16.57 20.44
C LYS A 5 -6.53 -16.87 19.64
N TYR A 6 -6.39 -17.55 18.50
CA TYR A 6 -7.54 -17.96 17.69
C TYR A 6 -8.37 -19.05 18.39
N ASP A 7 -7.73 -20.01 19.05
CA ASP A 7 -8.47 -21.07 19.77
C ASP A 7 -9.34 -20.50 20.90
N LEU A 8 -8.83 -19.51 21.64
CA LEU A 8 -9.62 -18.81 22.66
C LEU A 8 -10.83 -18.08 22.05
N LEU A 9 -10.62 -17.32 20.97
CA LEU A 9 -11.70 -16.62 20.27
C LEU A 9 -12.75 -17.60 19.73
N ALA A 10 -12.32 -18.73 19.16
CA ALA A 10 -13.24 -19.76 18.65
C ALA A 10 -14.11 -20.34 19.77
N ASN A 11 -13.51 -20.59 20.95
CA ASN A 11 -14.23 -21.10 22.10
C ASN A 11 -15.23 -20.07 22.67
N GLU A 12 -14.83 -18.81 22.82
CA GLU A 12 -15.72 -17.75 23.30
C GLU A 12 -16.94 -17.56 22.40
N VAL A 13 -16.72 -17.45 21.08
CA VAL A 13 -17.81 -17.33 20.11
C VAL A 13 -18.67 -18.59 20.08
N GLY A 14 -18.05 -19.77 20.16
CA GLY A 14 -18.76 -21.04 20.20
C GLY A 14 -19.66 -21.19 21.43
N LEU A 15 -19.23 -20.67 22.58
CA LEU A 15 -20.03 -20.64 23.81
C LEU A 15 -21.21 -19.66 23.69
N MET A 16 -21.00 -18.46 23.12
CA MET A 16 -22.07 -17.46 22.95
C MET A 16 -23.21 -17.95 22.06
N TYR A 17 -22.88 -18.59 20.95
CA TYR A 17 -23.86 -19.00 19.93
C TYR A 17 -24.18 -20.50 19.96
N LYS A 18 -23.64 -21.24 20.94
CA LYS A 18 -23.78 -22.70 21.08
C LYS A 18 -23.47 -23.45 19.79
N CYS A 19 -22.41 -23.05 19.09
CA CYS A 19 -22.03 -23.62 17.79
C CYS A 19 -20.54 -23.95 17.72
N LYS A 20 -20.17 -24.85 16.81
CA LYS A 20 -18.76 -25.18 16.57
C LYS A 20 -18.15 -24.14 15.63
N VAL A 21 -17.18 -23.39 16.13
CA VAL A 21 -16.48 -22.35 15.37
C VAL A 21 -15.18 -22.92 14.79
N ARG A 22 -14.91 -22.62 13.52
CA ARG A 22 -13.64 -22.93 12.85
C ARG A 22 -13.06 -21.63 12.29
N ILE A 23 -11.88 -21.24 12.76
CA ILE A 23 -11.18 -20.04 12.29
C ILE A 23 -10.29 -20.38 11.10
N ILE A 24 -10.39 -19.59 10.03
CA ILE A 24 -9.57 -19.73 8.84
C ILE A 24 -8.85 -18.39 8.62
N PRO A 25 -7.53 -18.31 8.84
CA PRO A 25 -6.80 -17.06 8.63
C PRO A 25 -6.60 -16.80 7.13
N TYR A 26 -7.10 -15.68 6.63
CA TYR A 26 -6.94 -15.25 5.25
C TYR A 26 -6.15 -13.95 5.20
N VAL A 27 -5.01 -13.94 4.50
CA VAL A 27 -4.12 -12.76 4.42
C VAL A 27 -3.89 -12.41 2.97
N MET A 28 -4.37 -11.22 2.57
CA MET A 28 -4.09 -10.58 1.29
C MET A 28 -3.18 -9.38 1.52
N THR A 29 -2.14 -9.24 0.71
CA THR A 29 -1.37 -7.99 0.62
C THR A 29 -1.64 -7.30 -0.70
N TRP A 30 -1.18 -6.07 -0.83
CA TRP A 30 -1.31 -5.28 -2.05
C TRP A 30 -0.62 -5.95 -3.25
N ASP A 31 0.47 -6.69 -3.02
CA ASP A 31 1.25 -7.43 -4.04
C ASP A 31 0.64 -8.80 -4.39
N GLY A 32 -0.30 -9.30 -3.58
CA GLY A 32 -1.00 -10.56 -3.83
C GLY A 32 -1.29 -11.36 -2.56
N CYS A 33 -1.77 -12.60 -2.73
CA CYS A 33 -2.01 -13.48 -1.59
C CYS A 33 -0.70 -14.11 -1.09
N VAL A 34 -0.37 -13.87 0.18
CA VAL A 34 0.99 -14.09 0.73
C VAL A 34 1.19 -15.48 1.30
N THR A 35 0.13 -16.27 1.44
CA THR A 35 0.21 -17.48 2.27
C THR A 35 0.35 -18.74 1.43
N ALA A 36 1.27 -19.63 1.83
CA ALA A 36 1.37 -20.99 1.31
C ALA A 36 0.04 -21.79 1.45
N TYR A 37 -0.85 -21.35 2.36
CA TYR A 37 -2.15 -21.95 2.63
C TYR A 37 -3.31 -21.29 1.85
N HIS A 38 -3.04 -20.26 1.05
CA HIS A 38 -4.06 -19.48 0.33
C HIS A 38 -5.06 -20.39 -0.40
N ARG A 39 -4.56 -21.32 -1.21
CA ARG A 39 -5.40 -22.26 -1.98
C ARG A 39 -6.27 -23.16 -1.10
N LYS A 40 -5.79 -23.55 0.09
CA LYS A 40 -6.55 -24.34 1.07
C LYS A 40 -7.65 -23.50 1.72
N HIS A 41 -7.36 -22.23 2.02
CA HIS A 41 -8.31 -21.31 2.65
C HIS A 41 -9.40 -20.86 1.68
N VAL A 42 -9.04 -20.52 0.43
CA VAL A 42 -10.01 -20.22 -0.65
C VAL A 42 -11.00 -21.36 -0.81
N ARG A 43 -10.52 -22.61 -0.90
CA ARG A 43 -11.40 -23.79 -0.98
C ARG A 43 -12.24 -23.99 0.28
N SER A 44 -11.66 -23.78 1.45
CA SER A 44 -12.38 -23.94 2.73
C SER A 44 -13.47 -22.89 2.94
N LEU A 45 -13.35 -21.73 2.30
CA LEU A 45 -14.27 -20.59 2.35
C LEU A 45 -15.17 -20.50 1.11
N ASN A 46 -14.96 -21.36 0.10
CA ASN A 46 -15.62 -21.32 -1.20
C ASN A 46 -15.57 -19.93 -1.86
N LEU A 47 -14.41 -19.26 -1.78
CA LEU A 47 -14.24 -17.95 -2.41
C LEU A 47 -14.04 -18.10 -3.92
N SER A 48 -14.80 -17.31 -4.68
CA SER A 48 -14.60 -17.19 -6.12
C SER A 48 -13.47 -16.20 -6.42
N THR A 49 -12.84 -16.33 -7.58
CA THR A 49 -11.84 -15.36 -8.07
C THR A 49 -12.41 -13.94 -8.10
N SER A 50 -13.68 -13.77 -8.49
CA SER A 50 -14.35 -12.46 -8.52
C SER A 50 -14.42 -11.82 -7.12
N THR A 51 -14.77 -12.62 -6.10
CA THR A 51 -14.81 -12.16 -4.71
C THR A 51 -13.43 -11.73 -4.22
N GLU A 52 -12.39 -12.50 -4.57
CA GLU A 52 -11.02 -12.18 -4.20
C GLU A 52 -10.53 -10.88 -4.86
N THR A 53 -10.75 -10.74 -6.17
CA THR A 53 -10.42 -9.51 -6.92
C THR A 53 -11.16 -8.30 -6.37
N TYR A 54 -12.43 -8.47 -5.97
CA TYR A 54 -13.20 -7.40 -5.33
C TYR A 54 -12.58 -6.98 -3.99
N ILE A 55 -12.23 -7.95 -3.13
CA ILE A 55 -11.55 -7.65 -1.86
C ILE A 55 -10.23 -6.94 -2.12
N GLN A 56 -9.43 -7.43 -3.06
CA GLN A 56 -8.14 -6.84 -3.41
C GLN A 56 -8.28 -5.41 -3.94
N SER A 57 -9.21 -5.18 -4.87
CA SER A 57 -9.46 -3.83 -5.41
C SER A 57 -9.95 -2.85 -4.33
N ARG A 58 -10.75 -3.31 -3.36
CA ARG A 58 -11.14 -2.49 -2.21
C ARG A 58 -9.97 -2.13 -1.31
N VAL A 59 -9.10 -3.09 -1.00
CA VAL A 59 -7.89 -2.83 -0.19
C VAL A 59 -6.99 -1.82 -0.91
N LEU A 60 -6.70 -2.05 -2.20
CA LEU A 60 -5.89 -1.13 -3.00
C LEU A 60 -6.50 0.27 -3.06
N LYS A 61 -7.81 0.38 -3.29
CA LYS A 61 -8.52 1.66 -3.30
C LYS A 61 -8.39 2.38 -1.95
N LYS A 62 -8.58 1.67 -0.84
CA LYS A 62 -8.47 2.23 0.51
C LYS A 62 -7.05 2.68 0.84
N THR A 63 -6.06 1.89 0.46
CA THR A 63 -4.64 2.26 0.61
C THR A 63 -4.32 3.50 -0.23
N LEU A 64 -4.78 3.55 -1.48
CA LEU A 64 -4.59 4.72 -2.34
C LEU A 64 -5.27 5.97 -1.76
N GLU A 65 -6.49 5.84 -1.23
CA GLU A 65 -7.21 6.91 -0.54
C GLU A 65 -6.43 7.39 0.68
N SER A 66 -5.88 6.49 1.51
CA SER A 66 -5.08 6.84 2.69
C SER A 66 -3.81 7.59 2.31
N ILE A 67 -3.03 7.05 1.36
CA ILE A 67 -1.80 7.69 0.89
C ILE A 67 -2.10 9.04 0.25
N SER A 68 -3.17 9.13 -0.54
CA SER A 68 -3.58 10.39 -1.18
C SER A 68 -4.06 11.43 -0.16
N PHE A 69 -4.72 10.98 0.92
CA PHE A 69 -5.16 11.85 2.00
C PHE A 69 -3.99 12.33 2.85
N GLU A 70 -3.09 11.43 3.24
CA GLU A 70 -1.83 11.72 3.93
C GLU A 70 -0.97 12.69 3.10
N HIS A 71 -0.90 12.49 1.78
CA HIS A 71 -0.22 13.41 0.87
C HIS A 71 -0.85 14.81 0.86
N ARG A 72 -2.18 14.91 0.91
CA ARG A 72 -2.88 16.21 1.00
C ARG A 72 -2.72 16.88 2.36
N GLN A 73 -2.62 16.11 3.46
CA GLN A 73 -2.37 16.66 4.80
C GLN A 73 -0.91 17.03 5.04
N GLY A 74 0.05 16.30 4.45
CA GLY A 74 1.49 16.59 4.53
C GLY A 74 1.89 17.94 3.91
N HIS A 75 0.98 18.60 3.18
CA HIS A 75 1.15 19.99 2.74
C HIS A 75 0.93 21.04 3.84
N GLN A 76 0.45 20.65 5.03
CA GLN A 76 0.27 21.59 6.15
C GLN A 76 1.40 21.53 7.20
N GLU A 77 2.24 20.50 7.18
CA GLU A 77 3.33 20.33 8.16
C GLU A 77 4.66 19.95 7.48
N GLY A 78 5.30 20.92 6.81
CA GLY A 78 6.77 20.95 6.68
C GLY A 78 7.44 20.26 5.49
N GLY A 79 6.72 19.81 4.47
CA GLY A 79 7.30 19.30 3.22
C GLY A 79 7.09 20.26 2.04
N LEU A 80 8.13 20.49 1.22
CA LEU A 80 7.99 21.24 -0.04
C LEU A 80 6.92 20.57 -0.91
N THR A 81 5.95 21.38 -1.35
CA THR A 81 4.85 20.93 -2.18
C THR A 81 5.35 20.37 -3.51
N ILE A 82 4.58 19.50 -4.18
CA ILE A 82 4.93 18.99 -5.54
C ILE A 82 5.28 20.14 -6.49
N ARG A 83 4.61 21.28 -6.36
CA ARG A 83 4.88 22.49 -7.16
C ARG A 83 6.22 23.13 -6.81
N GLU A 84 6.56 23.22 -5.53
CA GLU A 84 7.87 23.73 -5.10
C GLU A 84 9.01 22.79 -5.50
N THR A 85 8.81 21.47 -5.42
CA THR A 85 9.80 20.50 -5.94
C THR A 85 9.97 20.60 -7.45
N ASP A 86 8.89 20.81 -8.21
CA ASP A 86 8.94 21.03 -9.65
C ASP A 86 9.63 22.35 -10.02
N GLU A 87 9.41 23.42 -9.24
CA GLU A 87 10.08 24.70 -9.45
C GLU A 87 11.58 24.62 -9.14
N ILE A 88 11.97 23.92 -8.08
CA ILE A 88 13.38 23.66 -7.74
C ILE A 88 14.05 22.82 -8.83
N ALA A 89 13.38 21.77 -9.32
CA ALA A 89 13.89 20.95 -10.41
C ALA A 89 14.11 21.78 -11.70
N ARG A 90 13.16 22.66 -12.05
CA ARG A 90 13.30 23.57 -13.20
C ARG A 90 14.47 24.55 -13.03
N ARG A 91 14.66 25.12 -11.84
CA ARG A 91 15.81 26.01 -11.55
C ARG A 91 17.15 25.28 -11.68
N LEU A 92 17.25 24.08 -11.12
CA LEU A 92 18.47 23.25 -11.22
C LEU A 92 18.79 22.88 -12.66
N VAL A 93 17.79 22.62 -13.50
CA VAL A 93 18.00 22.35 -14.93
C VAL A 93 18.55 23.58 -15.66
N VAL A 94 18.01 24.77 -15.38
CA VAL A 94 18.47 26.03 -15.98
C VAL A 94 19.90 26.41 -15.54
N GLU A 95 20.25 26.20 -14.27
CA GLU A 95 21.62 26.42 -13.79
C GLU A 95 22.62 25.47 -14.46
N LYS A 96 22.23 24.22 -14.71
CA LYS A 96 23.10 23.27 -15.41
C LYS A 96 23.30 23.63 -16.88
N THR A 97 22.25 24.02 -17.60
CA THR A 97 22.39 24.44 -19.01
C THR A 97 23.21 25.72 -19.17
N THR A 98 23.04 26.69 -18.28
CA THR A 98 23.84 27.93 -18.29
C THR A 98 25.31 27.69 -17.93
N ALA A 99 25.59 26.74 -17.04
CA ALA A 99 26.96 26.30 -16.74
C ALA A 99 27.61 25.58 -17.93
N GLU A 100 26.87 24.76 -18.68
CA GLU A 100 27.35 24.07 -19.89
C GLU A 100 27.60 25.05 -21.06
N GLU A 101 26.72 26.02 -21.28
CA GLU A 101 26.88 27.04 -22.32
C GLU A 101 28.05 28.01 -22.02
N GLY A 102 28.26 28.37 -20.75
CA GLY A 102 29.40 29.20 -20.33
C GLY A 102 30.76 28.50 -20.49
N MET A 103 30.79 27.17 -20.38
CA MET A 103 32.00 26.37 -20.59
C MET A 103 32.36 26.21 -22.09
N LEU A 104 31.35 26.19 -22.96
CA LEU A 104 31.57 26.12 -24.41
C LEU A 104 32.17 27.42 -24.98
N CYS A 105 31.79 28.58 -24.43
CA CYS A 105 32.28 29.89 -24.86
C CYS A 105 33.76 30.15 -24.49
N SER A 106 34.32 29.41 -23.52
CA SER A 106 35.72 29.57 -23.06
C SER A 106 36.73 28.65 -23.76
N THR A 107 36.28 27.75 -24.64
CA THR A 107 37.15 26.78 -25.34
C THR A 107 37.45 27.16 -26.80
N THR A 108 36.85 28.22 -27.33
CA THR A 108 37.18 28.79 -28.65
C THR A 108 37.99 30.08 -28.49
N ASN A 109 39.28 29.93 -28.22
CA ASN A 109 40.32 30.93 -28.48
C ASN A 109 41.53 30.23 -29.11
#